data_AF-A0A4P7SWR1-F1
#
_entry.id   AF-A0A4P7SWR1-F1
#
_cell.length_a   1.000
_cell.length_b   1.000
_cell.length_c   1.000
_cell.angle_alpha   90.00
_cell.angle_beta   90.00
_cell.angle_gamma   90.00
#
_symmetry.space_group_name_H-M   'P 1'
#
loop_
_entity.id
_entity.type
_entity.pdbx_description
1 polymer ?
#
loop_
_entity_poly.entity_id
_entity_poly.type
_entity_poly.pdbx_seq_one_letter_code
_entity_poly.pdbx_strand_id
1 'polypeptide(L)'
;MSSHNALLKHVSIAAKDTTLVAKFDIDGNIPGSGAYVVGLVAATPDHSHQRRMGIEFMNGEAVSFYCFCHDGTEENFDLKGVEHSGNTITGNFPMSTVMGLPKGHLMTAFSDCDGRDYQANVAVEEAL
;
A
#
# COMPACT_ATOMS: atom_id res chain seq x y z
N MET A 1 5.49 -22.52 1.12
CA MET A 1 6.01 -21.25 0.57
C MET A 1 7.29 -20.90 1.33
N SER A 2 8.37 -20.53 0.63
CA SER A 2 9.59 -20.06 1.29
C SER A 2 9.33 -18.67 1.86
N SER A 3 9.83 -18.39 3.06
CA SER A 3 9.60 -17.18 3.86
C SER A 3 10.20 -15.88 3.28
N HIS A 4 10.53 -15.85 1.98
CA HIS A 4 11.25 -14.74 1.33
C HIS A 4 10.61 -14.32 -0.01
N ASN A 5 9.46 -14.89 -0.39
CA ASN A 5 8.74 -14.46 -1.58
C ASN A 5 7.82 -13.27 -1.24
N ALA A 6 7.70 -12.33 -2.18
CA ALA A 6 6.86 -11.15 -2.14
C ALA A 6 7.24 -10.09 -1.08
N LEU A 7 8.53 -10.01 -0.71
CA LEU A 7 9.01 -8.93 0.16
C LEU A 7 9.14 -7.61 -0.62
N LEU A 8 8.67 -6.51 -0.05
CA LEU A 8 8.91 -5.16 -0.56
C LEU A 8 10.42 -4.89 -0.62
N LYS A 9 10.93 -4.65 -1.83
CA LYS A 9 12.30 -4.21 -2.11
C LYS A 9 12.39 -2.70 -2.22
N HIS A 10 11.38 -2.11 -2.83
CA HIS A 10 11.36 -0.68 -3.11
C HIS A 10 9.90 -0.22 -3.19
N VAL A 11 9.63 0.93 -2.59
CA VAL A 11 8.30 1.54 -2.63
C VAL A 11 8.47 3.01 -2.97
N SER A 12 7.72 3.47 -3.96
CA SER A 12 7.71 4.87 -4.37
C SER A 12 6.29 5.38 -4.52
N ILE A 13 6.10 6.67 -4.25
CA ILE A 13 4.85 7.37 -4.50
C ILE A 13 5.10 8.61 -5.36
N ALA A 14 4.17 8.89 -6.25
CA ALA A 14 4.18 10.11 -7.04
C ALA A 14 2.78 10.72 -7.09
N ALA A 15 2.70 12.04 -6.98
CA ALA A 15 1.48 12.78 -7.24
C ALA A 15 1.30 12.95 -8.75
N LYS A 16 0.17 12.50 -9.29
CA LYS A 16 -0.22 12.70 -10.69
C LYS A 16 -1.67 13.17 -10.76
N ASP A 17 -1.86 14.44 -11.10
CA ASP A 17 -3.16 15.10 -11.14
C ASP A 17 -3.94 14.93 -9.82
N THR A 18 -5.01 14.14 -9.83
CA THR A 18 -5.88 13.85 -8.68
C THR A 18 -5.61 12.47 -8.07
N THR A 19 -4.49 11.84 -8.42
CA THR A 19 -4.16 10.46 -8.04
C THR A 19 -2.79 10.40 -7.40
N LEU A 20 -2.70 9.68 -6.29
CA LEU A 20 -1.44 9.22 -5.71
C LEU A 20 -1.11 7.86 -6.32
N VAL A 21 -0.05 7.81 -7.13
CA VAL A 21 0.42 6.58 -7.75
C VAL A 21 1.45 5.95 -6.81
N ALA A 22 1.08 4.85 -6.16
CA ALA A 22 1.96 4.06 -5.31
C ALA A 22 2.47 2.85 -6.08
N LYS A 23 3.79 2.67 -6.13
CA LYS A 23 4.44 1.50 -6.73
C LYS A 23 5.15 0.69 -5.66
N PHE A 24 4.85 -0.60 -5.63
CA PHE A 24 5.44 -1.57 -4.73
C PHE A 24 6.20 -2.61 -5.56
N ASP A 25 7.53 -2.53 -5.52
CA ASP A 25 8.40 -3.53 -6.13
C ASP A 25 8.68 -4.62 -5.10
N ILE A 26 8.33 -5.85 -5.44
CA ILE A 26 8.44 -7.01 -4.56
C ILE A 26 9.53 -7.98 -5.03
N ASP A 27 10.00 -8.85 -4.14
CA ASP A 27 10.83 -9.99 -4.49
C ASP A 27 10.00 -11.12 -5.06
N GLY A 28 10.34 -11.62 -6.25
CA GLY A 28 9.51 -12.63 -6.92
C GLY A 28 8.19 -12.06 -7.44
N ASN A 29 7.07 -12.72 -7.15
CA ASN A 29 5.73 -12.34 -7.63
C ASN A 29 4.72 -12.43 -6.47
N ILE A 30 3.52 -11.87 -6.70
CA ILE A 30 2.38 -12.05 -5.78
C ILE A 30 2.15 -13.55 -5.54
N PRO A 31 1.96 -13.98 -4.28
CA PRO A 31 1.69 -15.38 -3.97
C PRO A 31 0.44 -15.90 -4.69
N GLY A 32 0.57 -17.00 -5.44
CA GLY A 32 -0.54 -17.64 -6.15
C GLY A 32 -1.50 -18.44 -5.23
N SER A 33 -1.25 -18.45 -3.92
CA SER A 33 -2.11 -19.10 -2.92
C SER A 33 -2.05 -18.32 -1.61
N GLY A 34 -3.19 -18.17 -0.95
CA GLY A 34 -3.29 -17.45 0.33
C GLY A 34 -3.60 -15.96 0.16
N ALA A 35 -3.51 -15.24 1.28
CA ALA A 35 -3.73 -13.80 1.33
C ALA A 35 -2.40 -13.05 1.28
N TYR A 36 -2.34 -11.97 0.52
CA TYR A 36 -1.19 -11.07 0.47
C TYR A 36 -1.65 -9.63 0.40
N VAL A 37 -1.12 -8.77 1.26
CA VAL A 37 -1.47 -7.35 1.30
C VAL A 37 -0.21 -6.53 1.14
N VAL A 38 -0.27 -5.48 0.32
CA VAL A 38 0.71 -4.39 0.32
C VAL A 38 -0.01 -3.08 0.55
N GLY A 39 0.68 -2.13 1.16
CA GLY A 39 0.06 -0.85 1.39
C GLY A 39 0.99 0.21 1.95
N LEU A 40 0.40 1.39 2.12
CA LEU A 40 1.02 2.57 2.70
C LEU A 40 0.35 2.88 4.03
N VAL A 41 1.15 3.37 4.96
CA VAL A 41 0.72 4.01 6.18
C VAL A 41 1.17 5.45 6.10
N ALA A 42 0.21 6.36 6.18
CA ALA A 42 0.46 7.78 6.26
C ALA A 42 0.01 8.28 7.64
N ALA A 43 0.89 8.94 8.37
CA ALA A 43 0.61 9.41 9.72
C ALA A 43 1.10 10.84 9.95
N THR A 44 0.44 11.55 10.86
CA THR A 44 1.00 12.80 11.41
C THR A 44 2.27 12.50 12.23
N PRO A 45 3.21 13.46 12.37
CA PRO A 45 4.45 13.24 13.13
C PRO A 45 4.23 12.82 14.59
N ASP A 46 3.11 13.23 15.18
CA ASP A 46 2.70 12.90 16.53
C ASP A 46 1.81 11.63 16.62
N HIS A 47 1.58 10.95 15.49
CA HIS A 47 0.72 9.78 15.34
C HIS A 47 -0.75 9.98 15.79
N SER A 48 -1.21 11.22 15.97
CA SER A 48 -2.60 11.52 16.33
C SER A 48 -3.60 11.16 15.23
N HIS A 49 -3.16 11.18 13.98
CA HIS A 49 -3.94 10.73 12.83
C HIS A 49 -3.11 9.75 11.99
N GLN A 50 -3.74 8.65 11.61
CA GLN A 50 -3.15 7.63 10.74
C GLN A 50 -4.17 7.21 9.68
N ARG A 51 -3.69 7.02 8.46
CA ARG A 51 -4.43 6.43 7.35
C ARG A 51 -3.64 5.24 6.81
N ARG A 52 -4.32 4.13 6.59
CA ARG A 52 -3.76 2.90 6.04
C ARG A 52 -4.41 2.64 4.69
N MET A 53 -3.61 2.76 3.64
CA MET A 53 -4.01 2.46 2.27
C MET A 53 -3.53 1.05 1.95
N GLY A 54 -4.38 0.21 1.36
CA GLY A 54 -4.05 -1.20 1.14
C GLY A 54 -4.60 -1.74 -0.17
N ILE A 55 -3.86 -2.69 -0.72
CA ILE A 55 -4.26 -3.56 -1.82
C ILE A 55 -4.15 -4.99 -1.30
N GLU A 56 -5.25 -5.73 -1.32
CA GLU A 56 -5.30 -7.13 -0.93
C GLU A 56 -5.41 -8.02 -2.16
N PHE A 57 -4.61 -9.08 -2.15
CA PHE A 57 -4.58 -10.13 -3.13
C PHE A 57 -4.98 -11.45 -2.48
N MET A 58 -5.83 -12.21 -3.18
CA MET A 58 -6.18 -13.58 -2.81
C MET A 58 -5.84 -14.51 -3.95
N ASN A 59 -4.96 -15.49 -3.68
CA ASN A 59 -4.50 -16.46 -4.67
C ASN A 59 -3.95 -15.80 -5.96
N GLY A 60 -3.23 -14.68 -5.82
CA GLY A 60 -2.61 -13.95 -6.94
C GLY A 60 -3.46 -12.85 -7.56
N GLU A 61 -4.75 -12.77 -7.24
CA GLU A 61 -5.70 -11.81 -7.83
C GLU A 61 -6.04 -10.70 -6.85
N ALA A 62 -6.08 -9.45 -7.32
CA ALA A 62 -6.49 -8.32 -6.49
C ALA A 62 -7.99 -8.45 -6.13
N VAL A 63 -8.32 -8.39 -4.84
CA VAL A 63 -9.69 -8.53 -4.34
C VAL A 63 -10.17 -7.33 -3.53
N SER A 64 -9.26 -6.53 -2.97
CA SER A 64 -9.61 -5.31 -2.26
C SER A 64 -8.63 -4.18 -2.54
N PHE A 65 -9.15 -2.95 -2.59
CA PHE A 65 -8.40 -1.72 -2.74
C PHE A 65 -9.05 -0.65 -1.86
N TYR A 66 -8.37 -0.20 -0.81
CA TYR A 66 -9.01 0.54 0.26
C TYR A 66 -8.13 1.59 0.94
N CYS A 67 -8.76 2.49 1.68
CA CYS A 67 -8.16 3.38 2.66
C CYS A 67 -8.93 3.30 3.97
N PHE A 68 -8.24 2.99 5.06
CA PHE A 68 -8.77 2.97 6.41
C PHE A 68 -8.18 4.13 7.21
N CYS A 69 -9.04 5.00 7.74
CA CYS A 69 -8.66 6.06 8.66
C CYS A 69 -8.76 5.56 10.10
N HIS A 70 -7.83 5.97 10.97
CA HIS A 70 -7.84 5.59 12.38
C HIS A 70 -9.11 6.03 13.14
N ASP A 71 -9.87 6.98 12.59
CA ASP A 71 -11.19 7.39 13.10
C ASP A 71 -12.30 6.35 12.89
N GLY A 72 -11.98 5.21 12.27
CA GLY A 72 -12.91 4.11 12.02
C GLY A 72 -13.60 4.17 10.66
N THR A 73 -13.26 5.15 9.82
CA THR A 73 -13.79 5.26 8.45
C THR A 73 -13.01 4.35 7.50
N GLU A 74 -13.71 3.48 6.80
CA GLU A 74 -13.15 2.69 5.70
C GLU A 74 -13.76 3.14 4.38
N GLU A 75 -12.90 3.44 3.41
CA GLU A 75 -13.28 3.74 2.03
C GLU A 75 -12.74 2.64 1.12
N ASN A 76 -13.62 2.03 0.34
CA ASN A 76 -13.27 1.02 -0.67
C ASN A 76 -13.32 1.65 -2.05
N PHE A 77 -12.34 1.31 -2.88
CA PHE A 77 -12.13 1.85 -4.22
C PHE A 77 -12.35 0.78 -5.29
N ASP A 78 -12.53 1.21 -6.55
CA ASP A 78 -12.65 0.28 -7.68
C ASP A 78 -11.28 -0.39 -7.95
N LEU A 79 -11.28 -1.72 -8.07
CA LEU A 79 -10.09 -2.53 -8.36
C LEU A 79 -9.39 -2.16 -9.67
N LYS A 80 -10.07 -1.44 -10.58
CA LYS A 80 -9.42 -0.83 -11.76
C LYS A 80 -8.30 0.14 -11.41
N GLY A 81 -8.25 0.65 -10.18
CA GLY A 81 -7.14 1.44 -9.68
C GLY A 81 -5.88 0.62 -9.40
N VAL A 82 -5.96 -0.71 -9.43
CA VAL A 82 -4.85 -1.62 -9.17
C VAL A 82 -4.37 -2.23 -10.48
N GLU A 83 -3.07 -2.12 -10.72
CA GLU A 83 -2.38 -2.81 -11.80
C GLU A 83 -1.24 -3.63 -11.21
N HIS A 84 -0.98 -4.81 -11.77
CA HIS A 84 0.22 -5.57 -11.41
C HIS A 84 0.84 -6.21 -12.65
N SER A 85 2.16 -6.22 -12.71
CA SER A 85 2.90 -6.85 -13.80
C SER A 85 4.21 -7.41 -13.25
N GLY A 86 4.32 -8.74 -13.25
CA GLY A 86 5.46 -9.43 -12.65
C GLY A 86 5.62 -9.09 -11.17
N ASN A 87 6.71 -8.40 -10.86
CA ASN A 87 7.14 -8.07 -9.51
C ASN A 87 6.79 -6.64 -9.07
N THR A 88 5.99 -5.91 -9.85
CA THR A 88 5.56 -4.55 -9.49
C THR A 88 4.05 -4.50 -9.37
N ILE A 89 3.58 -3.95 -8.25
CA ILE A 89 2.17 -3.63 -7.98
C ILE A 89 2.03 -2.11 -8.01
N THR A 90 1.03 -1.62 -8.72
CA THR A 90 0.70 -0.18 -8.79
C THR A 90 -0.70 0.05 -8.25
N GLY A 91 -0.82 0.89 -7.22
CA GLY A 91 -2.08 1.38 -6.68
C GLY A 91 -2.29 2.85 -7.04
N ASN A 92 -3.39 3.15 -7.72
CA ASN A 92 -3.79 4.50 -8.09
C ASN A 92 -4.80 5.03 -7.07
N PHE A 93 -4.32 5.48 -5.91
CA PHE A 93 -5.17 5.96 -4.83
C PHE A 93 -5.70 7.37 -5.15
N PRO A 94 -6.94 7.72 -4.77
CA PRO A 94 -7.40 9.09 -4.84
C PRO A 94 -6.50 10.01 -4.00
N MET A 95 -6.13 11.19 -4.50
CA MET A 95 -5.26 12.12 -3.76
C MET A 95 -5.84 12.51 -2.39
N SER A 96 -7.17 12.45 -2.22
CA SER A 96 -7.85 12.67 -0.95
C SER A 96 -7.33 11.78 0.19
N THR A 97 -6.78 10.59 -0.11
CA THR A 97 -6.22 9.67 0.89
C THR A 97 -5.01 10.27 1.62
N VAL A 98 -4.28 11.18 0.97
CA VAL A 98 -3.12 11.89 1.57
C VAL A 98 -3.37 13.38 1.78
N MET A 99 -4.46 13.94 1.23
CA MET A 99 -4.83 15.33 1.50
C MET A 99 -5.17 15.56 2.98
N GLY A 100 -4.62 16.63 3.54
CA GLY A 100 -4.77 16.99 4.96
C GLY A 100 -3.64 16.49 5.86
N LEU A 101 -2.72 15.66 5.34
CA LEU A 101 -1.48 15.36 6.05
C LEU A 101 -0.57 16.60 6.05
N PRO A 102 -0.02 17.00 7.21
CA PRO A 102 0.86 18.15 7.29
C PRO A 102 2.15 17.92 6.49
N LYS A 103 2.84 19.01 6.13
CA LYS A 103 4.23 18.90 5.66
C LYS A 103 5.07 18.18 6.73
N GLY A 104 5.87 17.20 6.30
CA GLY A 104 6.64 16.35 7.20
C GLY A 104 5.86 15.18 7.79
N HIS A 105 4.72 14.81 7.20
CA HIS A 105 4.05 13.55 7.53
C HIS A 105 4.99 12.35 7.39
N LEU A 106 4.67 11.29 8.13
CA LEU A 106 5.38 10.03 8.05
C LEU A 106 4.68 9.15 7.02
N MET A 107 5.40 8.75 5.98
CA MET A 107 4.95 7.76 5.02
C MET A 107 5.82 6.51 5.11
N THR A 108 5.19 5.37 5.37
CA THR A 108 5.85 4.06 5.33
C THR A 108 5.03 3.05 4.57
N ALA A 109 5.67 1.99 4.11
CA ALA A 109 4.99 0.86 3.47
C ALA A 109 5.02 -0.38 4.36
N PHE A 110 4.09 -1.28 4.09
CA PHE A 110 3.97 -2.56 4.77
C PHE A 110 3.56 -3.66 3.79
N SER A 111 3.86 -4.90 4.17
CA SER A 111 3.32 -6.09 3.53
C SER A 111 2.89 -7.13 4.55
N ASP A 112 1.78 -7.80 4.31
CA ASP A 112 1.25 -8.91 5.11
C ASP A 112 1.09 -10.15 4.20
N CYS A 113 1.36 -11.33 4.73
CA CYS A 113 1.04 -12.59 4.06
C CYS A 113 0.36 -13.56 5.03
N ASP A 114 -0.84 -14.02 4.69
CA ASP A 114 -1.69 -14.91 5.50
C ASP A 114 -1.95 -14.41 6.94
N GLY A 115 -2.14 -13.09 7.12
CA GLY A 115 -2.39 -12.47 8.43
C GLY A 115 -1.16 -12.41 9.33
N ARG A 116 0.03 -12.46 8.73
CA ARG A 116 1.31 -12.30 9.41
C ARG A 116 1.99 -11.07 8.83
N ASP A 117 2.24 -10.08 9.70
CA ASP A 117 3.06 -8.91 9.37
C ASP A 117 4.42 -9.38 8.83
N TYR A 118 4.58 -9.27 7.52
CA TYR A 118 5.80 -9.70 6.83
C TYR A 118 6.85 -8.58 6.89
N GLN A 119 6.43 -7.36 6.60
CA GLN A 119 7.26 -6.16 6.71
C GLN A 119 6.40 -4.98 7.16
N ALA A 120 6.96 -4.17 8.04
CA ALA A 120 6.38 -2.90 8.48
C ALA A 120 7.47 -1.82 8.48
N ASN A 121 7.05 -0.56 8.39
CA ASN A 121 7.93 0.61 8.38
C ASN A 121 8.96 0.61 7.24
N VAL A 122 8.60 0.04 6.08
CA VAL A 122 9.45 0.10 4.88
C VAL A 122 9.48 1.55 4.39
N ALA A 123 10.68 2.07 4.12
CA ALA A 123 10.85 3.44 3.64
C ALA A 123 10.18 3.63 2.26
N VAL A 124 9.58 4.79 2.06
CA VAL A 124 8.90 5.17 0.82
C VAL A 124 9.65 6.33 0.18
N GLU A 125 9.99 6.20 -1.10
CA GLU A 125 10.49 7.31 -1.90
C GLU A 125 9.33 8.20 -2.34
N GLU A 126 9.35 9.46 -1.92
CA GLU A 126 8.28 10.42 -2.19
C GLU A 126 8.66 11.41 -3.28
N ALA A 127 7.93 11.39 -4.39
CA ALA A 127 7.97 12.39 -5.46
C ALA A 127 6.61 13.14 -5.53
N LEU A 128 6.28 13.83 -4.43
CA LEU A 128 5.01 14.56 -4.21
C LEU A 128 5.06 16.02 -4.67
#